data_AF-A0A429M6N2-F1
#
_entry.id   AF-A0A429M6N2-F1
#
_cell.length_a   1.000
_cell.length_b   1.000
_cell.length_c   1.000
_cell.angle_alpha   90.00
_cell.angle_beta   90.00
_cell.angle_gamma   90.00
#
_symmetry.space_group_name_H-M   'P 1'
#
loop_
_entity.id
_entity.type
_entity.pdbx_description
1 polymer ?
#
loop_
_entity_poly.entity_id
_entity_poly.type
_entity_poly.pdbx_seq_one_letter_code
_entity_poly.pdbx_strand_id
1 'polypeptide(L)' 'QGRACGKCDSCRLRKEGFIDAGVTDPTRYIPQ' A
#
# COMPACT_ATOMS: atom_id res chain seq x y z
N GLN A 1 15.05 5.87 3.29
CA GLN A 1 14.59 5.29 2.01
C GLN A 1 13.28 4.55 2.26
N GLY A 2 12.15 5.17 1.93
CA GLY A 2 10.81 4.62 2.21
C GLY A 2 10.43 3.56 1.19
N ARG A 3 10.80 2.30 1.45
CA ARG A 3 10.31 1.18 0.65
C ARG A 3 8.92 0.79 1.16
N ALA A 4 8.01 0.45 0.25
CA ALA A 4 6.65 0.04 0.61
C ALA A 4 6.70 -1.32 1.32
N CYS A 5 6.80 -1.31 2.66
CA CYS A 5 6.99 -2.52 3.44
C CYS A 5 5.71 -3.35 3.59
N GLY A 6 4.55 -2.80 3.25
CA GLY A 6 3.26 -3.50 3.30
C GLY A 6 2.68 -3.69 4.70
N LYS A 7 3.44 -3.37 5.76
CA LYS A 7 3.07 -3.59 7.17
C LYS A 7 2.93 -2.34 8.03
N CYS A 8 3.39 -1.18 7.56
CA CYS A 8 3.24 0.07 8.30
C CYS A 8 1.89 0.73 8.01
N ASP A 9 1.47 1.64 8.89
CA ASP A 9 0.22 2.38 8.72
C ASP A 9 0.18 3.16 7.41
N SER A 10 1.31 3.71 6.97
CA SER A 10 1.37 4.40 5.68
C SER A 10 1.05 3.46 4.49
N CYS A 11 1.51 2.20 4.53
CA CYS A 11 1.17 1.22 3.51
C CYS A 11 -0.29 0.78 3.60
N ARG A 12 -0.82 0.65 4.83
CA ARG A 12 -2.22 0.26 5.07
C ARG A 12 -3.19 1.33 4.58
N LEU A 13 -3.00 2.59 5.01
CA LEU A 13 -3.82 3.73 4.57
C LEU A 13 -3.80 3.89 3.05
N ARG A 14 -2.66 3.61 2.41
CA ARG A 14 -2.56 3.63 0.95
C ARG A 14 -3.43 2.55 0.30
N LYS A 15 -3.39 1.31 0.81
CA LYS A 15 -4.24 0.20 0.32
C LYS A 15 -5.72 0.54 0.49
N GLU A 16 -6.10 1.03 1.67
CA GLU A 16 -7.47 1.45 1.97
C GLU A 16 -7.95 2.52 0.98
N GLY A 17 -7.15 3.55 0.71
CA GLY A 17 -7.51 4.59 -0.27
C GLY A 17 -7.70 4.06 -1.70
N PHE A 18 -6.92 3.06 -2.13
CA PHE A 18 -7.13 2.43 -3.43
C PHE A 18 -8.41 1.58 -3.47
N ILE A 19 -8.71 0.86 -2.38
CA ILE A 19 -9.94 0.08 -2.23
C ILE A 19 -11.16 1.01 -2.27
N ASP A 20 -11.13 2.12 -1.52
CA ASP A 20 -12.22 3.10 -1.47
C ASP A 20 -12.47 3.77 -2.82
N ALA A 21 -11.39 4.03 -3.58
CA ALA A 21 -11.49 4.55 -4.94
C ALA A 21 -11.92 3.49 -5.97
N GLY A 22 -12.01 2.21 -5.59
CA GLY A 22 -12.38 1.11 -6.48
C GLY A 22 -11.33 0.81 -7.55
N VAL A 23 -10.06 1.17 -7.31
CA VAL A 23 -8.96 0.97 -8.27
C VAL A 23 -7.93 -0.01 -7.73
N THR A 24 -7.25 -0.73 -8.63
CA THR A 24 -6.20 -1.66 -8.24
C THR A 24 -4.95 -0.91 -7.79
N ASP A 25 -4.42 -1.26 -6.62
CA ASP A 25 -3.16 -0.70 -6.11
C ASP A 25 -1.95 -1.22 -6.91
N PRO A 26 -1.21 -0.36 -7.65
CA PRO A 26 -0.02 -0.77 -8.39
C PRO A 26 1.24 -0.84 -7.52
N THR A 27 1.13 -0.55 -6.22
CA THR A 27 2.28 -0.50 -5.30
C THR A 27 2.93 -1.88 -5.18
N ARG A 28 4.20 -1.97 -5.59
CA ARG A 28 5.03 -3.14 -5.33
C ARG A 28 5.54 -3.10 -3.90
N TYR A 29 4.84 -3.81 -3.03
CA TYR A 29 5.28 -4.02 -1.66
C TYR A 29 6.47 -4.98 -1.62
N ILE A 30 7.38 -4.74 -0.67
CA ILE A 30 8.48 -5.67 -0.41
C ILE A 30 7.87 -6.97 0.12
N PRO A 31 8.22 -8.14 -0.45
CA PRO A 31 7.91 -9.42 0.17
C PRO A 31 8.70 -9.48 1.49
N GLN A 32 8.00 -9.62 2.61
CA GLN A 32 8.66 -9.82 3.90
C GLN A 32 9.28 -11.21 4.01
#